data_AF-A0A932X8X4-F1
#
_entry.id   AF-A0A932X8X4-F1
#
_cell.length_a   1.000
_cell.length_b   1.000
_cell.length_c   1.000
_cell.angle_alpha   90.00
_cell.angle_beta   90.00
_cell.angle_gamma   90.00
#
_symmetry.space_group_name_H-M   'P 1'
#
loop_
_entity.id
_entity.type
_entity.pdbx_description
1 polymer ?
#
loop_
_entity_poly.entity_id
_entity_poly.type
_entity_poly.pdbx_seq_one_letter_code
_entity_poly.pdbx_strand_id
1 'polypeptide(L)' 'MSLTELFPDVKLLPRADKLRLMQFLVVELAQEEGVSLFTPGAVYPVWTPLNSFEAADTLMEMLEDYKATSA' A
#
# COMPACT_ATOMS: atom_id res chain seq x y z
N MET A 1 6.25 -30.01 -4.37
CA MET A 1 6.89 -29.21 -5.42
C MET A 1 7.65 -28.08 -4.76
N SER A 2 8.86 -27.81 -5.23
CA SER A 2 9.66 -26.66 -4.81
C SER A 2 9.43 -25.48 -5.75
N LEU A 3 9.62 -24.26 -5.25
CA LEU A 3 9.50 -23.05 -6.06
C LEU A 3 10.47 -23.04 -7.25
N THR A 4 11.66 -23.64 -7.05
CA THR A 4 12.70 -23.78 -8.08
C THR A 4 12.26 -24.68 -9.24
N GLU A 5 11.40 -25.66 -9.00
CA GLU A 5 10.85 -26.52 -10.05
C GLU A 5 9.75 -25.80 -10.86
N LEU A 6 9.06 -24.81 -10.28
CA LEU A 6 7.97 -24.07 -10.93
C LEU A 6 8.44 -22.87 -11.77
N PHE A 7 9.60 -22.29 -11.44
CA PHE A 7 10.10 -21.10 -12.15
C PHE A 7 10.23 -21.25 -13.67
N PRO A 8 10.72 -22.38 -14.22
CA PRO A 8 10.79 -22.57 -15.67
C PRO A 8 9.42 -22.40 -16.34
N ASP A 9 8.38 -23.01 -15.78
CA ASP A 9 7.03 -22.99 -16.33
C ASP A 9 6.41 -21.59 -16.23
N VAL A 10 6.57 -20.92 -15.08
CA VAL A 10 6.11 -19.53 -14.91
C VAL A 10 6.82 -18.58 -15.88
N LYS A 11 8.09 -18.82 -16.21
CA LYS A 11 8.83 -18.00 -17.18
C LYS A 11 8.31 -18.16 -18.61
N LEU A 12 7.76 -19.32 -18.97
CA LEU A 12 7.19 -19.57 -20.30
C LEU A 12 5.83 -18.87 -20.50
N LEU A 13 5.17 -18.45 -19.43
CA LEU A 13 3.88 -17.76 -19.54
C LEU A 13 3.99 -16.43 -20.30
N PRO A 14 2.98 -16.08 -21.13
CA PRO A 14 2.81 -14.73 -21.66
C PRO A 14 2.77 -13.69 -20.55
N ARG A 15 3.15 -12.44 -20.87
CA ARG A 15 3.17 -11.34 -19.88
C ARG A 15 1.83 -11.16 -19.17
N ALA A 16 0.71 -11.26 -19.91
CA ALA A 16 -0.62 -11.13 -19.33
C ALA A 16 -0.92 -12.22 -18.30
N ASP A 17 -0.51 -13.46 -18.58
CA ASP A 17 -0.78 -14.59 -17.69
C ASP A 17 0.13 -14.59 -16.46
N LYS A 18 1.36 -14.08 -16.59
CA LYS A 18 2.21 -13.79 -15.42
C LYS A 18 1.55 -12.79 -14.47
N LEU A 19 0.98 -11.71 -15.01
CA LEU A 19 0.28 -10.72 -14.20
C LEU A 19 -0.98 -11.30 -13.53
N ARG A 20 -1.72 -12.17 -14.24
CA ARG A 20 -2.87 -12.88 -13.66
C ARG A 20 -2.46 -13.83 -12.55
N LEU A 21 -1.37 -14.60 -12.73
CA LEU A 21 -0.83 -15.49 -11.71
C LEU A 21 -0.43 -14.69 -10.46
N MET A 22 0.24 -13.55 -10.63
CA MET A 22 0.57 -12.67 -9.51
C MET A 22 -0.68 -12.18 -8.78
N GLN A 23 -1.70 -11.71 -9.51
CA GLN A 23 -2.96 -11.29 -8.88
C GLN A 23 -3.63 -12.42 -8.11
N PHE A 24 -3.67 -13.62 -8.69
CA PHE A 24 -4.23 -14.81 -8.05
C PHE A 24 -3.53 -15.12 -6.73
N LEU A 25 -2.20 -15.21 -6.74
CA LEU A 25 -1.41 -15.52 -5.54
C LEU A 25 -1.52 -14.43 -4.47
N VAL A 26 -1.52 -13.16 -4.86
CA VAL A 26 -1.69 -12.04 -3.90
C VAL A 26 -3.05 -12.09 -3.22
N VAL A 27 -4.11 -12.38 -3.98
CA VAL A 27 -5.47 -12.52 -3.44
C VAL A 27 -5.57 -13.71 -2.48
N GLU A 28 -5.00 -14.85 -2.86
CA GLU A 28 -4.99 -16.05 -2.02
C GLU A 28 -4.28 -15.80 -0.69
N LEU A 29 -3.06 -15.26 -0.72
CA LEU A 29 -2.29 -14.93 0.48
C LEU A 29 -3.00 -13.91 1.39
N ALA A 30 -3.59 -12.87 0.81
CA ALA A 30 -4.33 -11.88 1.58
C ALA A 30 -5.54 -12.50 2.31
N GLN A 31 -6.23 -13.47 1.68
CA GLN A 31 -7.32 -14.19 2.33
C GLN A 31 -6.81 -15.07 3.48
N GLU A 32 -5.69 -15.77 3.29
CA GLU A 32 -5.05 -16.58 4.35
C GLU A 32 -4.60 -15.72 5.55
N GLU A 33 -4.10 -14.52 5.29
CA GLU A 33 -3.66 -13.57 6.32
C GLU A 33 -4.81 -12.76 6.95
N GLY A 34 -6.05 -12.97 6.51
CA GLY A 34 -7.21 -12.23 6.99
C GLY A 34 -7.24 -10.75 6.58
N VAL A 35 -6.44 -10.38 5.58
CA VAL A 35 -6.41 -9.03 5.01
C VAL A 35 -7.69 -8.82 4.19
N SER A 36 -8.45 -7.80 4.54
CA SER A 36 -9.66 -7.44 3.80
C SER A 36 -9.30 -6.93 2.41
N LEU A 37 -9.52 -7.75 1.39
CA LEU A 37 -9.35 -7.39 0.00
C LEU A 37 -10.41 -6.40 -0.48
N PHE A 38 -10.08 -5.67 -1.55
CA PHE A 38 -11.03 -4.79 -2.23
C PHE A 38 -12.20 -5.60 -2.78
N THR A 39 -13.42 -5.26 -2.38
CA THR A 39 -14.65 -5.89 -2.85
C THR A 39 -15.26 -5.10 -4.01
N PRO A 40 -15.80 -5.78 -5.04
CA PRO A 40 -16.48 -5.09 -6.14
C PRO A 40 -17.63 -4.22 -5.63
N GLY A 41 -17.64 -2.96 -6.03
CA GLY A 41 -18.68 -1.99 -5.66
C GLY A 41 -18.50 -1.35 -4.27
N ALA A 42 -17.48 -1.72 -3.51
CA ALA A 42 -17.16 -1.01 -2.28
C ALA A 42 -16.39 0.29 -2.56
N VAL A 43 -16.63 1.27 -1.68
CA VAL A 43 -15.95 2.57 -1.71
C VAL A 43 -14.82 2.53 -0.69
N TYR A 44 -13.59 2.65 -1.18
CA TYR A 44 -12.41 2.73 -0.33
C TYR A 44 -11.93 4.17 -0.27
N PRO A 45 -11.79 4.77 0.92
CA PRO A 45 -11.27 6.12 1.03
C PRO A 45 -9.82 6.11 0.52
N VAL A 46 -9.57 6.90 -0.52
CA VAL A 46 -8.20 7.15 -0.98
C VAL A 46 -7.61 8.17 -0.03
N TRP A 47 -6.53 7.82 0.66
CA TRP A 47 -5.78 8.80 1.42
C TRP A 47 -5.29 9.89 0.45
N THR A 48 -5.66 11.13 0.74
CA THR A 48 -5.25 12.30 -0.02
C THR A 48 -4.51 13.25 0.91
N PRO A 49 -3.35 13.80 0.50
CA PRO A 49 -2.69 14.88 1.25
C PRO A 49 -3.53 16.15 1.35
N LEU A 50 -4.62 16.26 0.59
CA LEU A 50 -5.55 17.37 0.66
C LEU A 50 -6.16 17.44 2.06
N ASN A 51 -5.88 18.53 2.80
CA ASN A 51 -6.20 18.74 4.21
C ASN A 51 -5.34 17.96 5.22
N SER A 52 -4.16 17.47 4.83
CA SER A 52 -3.12 17.10 5.78
C SER A 52 -2.46 18.38 6.32
N PHE A 53 -2.97 18.88 7.45
CA PHE A 53 -2.50 20.12 8.08
C PHE A 53 -1.23 19.95 8.93
N GLU A 54 -0.62 18.76 8.90
CA GLU A 54 0.55 18.40 9.70
C GLU A 54 1.73 19.37 9.49
N ALA A 55 1.91 19.87 8.26
CA ALA A 55 2.91 20.90 7.97
C ALA A 55 2.58 22.25 8.63
N ALA A 56 1.31 22.64 8.68
CA ALA A 56 0.89 23.88 9.33
C ALA A 56 1.03 23.78 10.85
N ASP A 57 0.66 22.63 11.44
CA ASP A 57 0.82 22.35 12.87
C ASP A 57 2.29 22.41 13.27
N THR A 58 3.18 21.77 12.51
CA THR A 58 4.63 21.81 12.72
C THR A 58 5.17 23.26 12.73
N LEU A 59 4.71 24.09 11.78
CA LEU A 59 5.13 25.49 11.71
C LEU A 59 4.60 26.32 12.89
N MET A 60 3.41 26.02 13.40
CA MET A 60 2.87 26.67 14.59
C MET A 60 3.65 26.29 15.85
N GLU A 61 4.00 25.01 16.03
CA GLU A 61 4.84 24.56 17.14
C GLU A 61 6.20 25.27 17.13
N MET A 62 6.87 25.30 15.97
CA MET A 62 8.15 26.02 15.82
C MET A 62 8.04 27.52 16.16
N LEU A 63 6.91 28.14 15.82
CA LEU A 63 6.67 29.55 16.12
C LEU A 63 6.49 29.80 17.63
N GLU A 64 5.74 28.94 18.32
CA GLU A 64 5.56 29.03 19.77
C GLU A 64 6.87 28.76 20.52
N ASP A 65 7.65 27.78 20.08
CA ASP A 65 8.98 27.50 20.64
C ASP A 65 9.95 28.68 20.49
N TYR A 66 9.93 29.33 19.32
CA TYR A 66 10.71 30.54 19.08
C TYR A 66 10.29 31.67 20.02
N LYS A 67 8.98 31.92 20.16
CA LYS A 67 8.46 32.94 21.09
C LYS A 67 8.91 32.67 22.52
N ALA A 68 8.77 31.42 23.00
CA ALA A 68 9.14 31.01 24.34
C ALA A 68 10.65 31.13 24.63
N THR A 69 11.50 30.95 23.61
CA THR A 69 12.96 31.07 23.73
C THR A 69 13.44 32.52 23.57
N SER A 70 12.65 33.38 22.93
CA SER A 70 12.96 34.80 22.68
C SER A 70 12.48 35.78 23.76
N ALA A 71 11.79 35.29 24.78
CA ALA A 71 11.30 36.02 25.96
C ALA A 71 12.23 35.83 27.16
#